data_AF-A0A1D8MRS4-F1
#
_entry.id   AF-A0A1D8MRS4-F1
#
_cell.length_a   1.000
_cell.length_b   1.000
_cell.length_c   1.000
_cell.angle_alpha   90.00
_cell.angle_beta   90.00
_cell.angle_gamma   90.00
#
_symmetry.space_group_name_H-M   'P 1'
#
loop_
_entity.id
_entity.type
_entity.pdbx_description
1 polymer ?
#
loop_
_entity_poly.entity_id
_entity_poly.type
_entity_poly.pdbx_seq_one_letter_code
_entity_poly.pdbx_strand_id
1 'polypeptide(L)'
;MRHSDKLVVAGVLAFSVLAGLWAQFMGLEPAADAFIDFLTFAAVAGGLVFIYEARDELGGETARNLEILGIGLLVFVLAYWPSYTWSTVGSPEWLGMTTGFWSMLFGLANFVGLAIVTYAFYTFWEMAQ
;
A
#
# COMPACT_ATOMS: atom_id res chain seq x y z
N MET A 1 1.97 22.28 1.05
CA MET A 1 0.75 21.52 1.36
C MET A 1 -0.38 22.50 1.65
N ARG A 2 -1.49 22.43 0.90
CA ARG A 2 -2.64 23.32 1.10
C ARG A 2 -3.37 22.93 2.39
N HIS A 3 -4.13 23.85 2.97
CA HIS A 3 -4.93 23.57 4.17
C HIS A 3 -5.96 22.44 3.93
N SER A 4 -6.51 22.37 2.72
CA SER A 4 -7.38 21.28 2.25
C SER A 4 -6.75 19.90 2.39
N ASP A 5 -5.47 19.76 2.04
CA ASP A 5 -4.81 18.46 1.98
C ASP A 5 -4.66 17.86 3.38
N LYS A 6 -4.36 18.72 4.38
CA LYS A 6 -4.26 18.33 5.79
C LYS A 6 -5.61 17.84 6.32
N LEU A 7 -6.71 18.51 5.96
CA LEU A 7 -8.06 18.13 6.37
C LEU A 7 -8.47 16.80 5.74
N VAL A 8 -8.09 16.54 4.49
CA VAL A 8 -8.34 15.24 3.84
C VAL A 8 -7.61 14.13 4.57
N VAL A 9 -6.30 14.28 4.83
CA VAL A 9 -5.52 13.24 5.54
C VAL A 9 -6.06 13.00 6.95
N ALA A 10 -6.31 14.07 7.71
CA ALA A 10 -6.86 13.94 9.06
C ALA A 10 -8.27 13.33 9.05
N GLY A 11 -9.12 13.72 8.09
CA GLY A 11 -10.46 13.19 7.92
C GLY A 11 -10.47 11.71 7.57
N VAL A 12 -9.60 11.28 6.66
CA VAL A 12 -9.44 9.85 6.31
C VAL A 12 -9.00 9.06 7.54
N LEU A 13 -8.00 9.53 8.29
CA LEU A 13 -7.54 8.84 9.49
C LEU A 13 -8.63 8.71 10.55
N ALA A 14 -9.34 9.81 10.85
CA ALA A 14 -10.43 9.80 11.81
C ALA A 14 -11.57 8.87 11.37
N PHE A 15 -11.94 8.91 10.09
CA PHE A 15 -12.96 8.04 9.51
C PHE A 15 -12.56 6.56 9.61
N SER A 16 -11.31 6.21 9.31
CA SER A 16 -10.82 4.83 9.41
C SER A 16 -10.92 4.27 10.83
N VAL A 17 -10.60 5.07 11.85
CA VAL A 17 -10.74 4.66 13.26
C VAL A 17 -12.21 4.43 13.61
N LEU A 18 -13.09 5.37 13.25
CA LEU A 18 -14.53 5.26 13.53
C LEU A 18 -15.16 4.07 12.80
N ALA A 19 -14.77 3.83 11.55
CA ALA A 19 -15.23 2.69 10.76
C ALA A 19 -14.80 1.35 11.37
N GLY A 20 -13.55 1.24 11.85
CA GLY A 20 -13.06 0.04 12.53
C GLY A 20 -13.82 -0.25 13.83
N LEU A 21 -14.04 0.78 14.67
CA LEU A 21 -14.84 0.64 15.88
C LEU A 21 -16.28 0.21 15.57
N TRP A 22 -16.89 0.83 14.55
CA TRP A 22 -18.25 0.48 14.12
C TRP A 22 -18.35 -0.97 13.65
N ALA A 23 -17.40 -1.44 12.83
CA ALA A 23 -17.36 -2.81 12.34
C ALA A 23 -17.28 -3.83 13.50
N GLN A 24 -16.46 -3.54 14.50
CA GLN A 24 -16.34 -4.36 15.70
C GLN A 24 -17.65 -4.40 16.51
N PHE A 25 -18.33 -3.27 16.72
CA PHE A 25 -19.60 -3.25 17.45
C PHE A 25 -20.72 -4.01 16.73
N MET A 26 -20.67 -4.08 15.40
CA MET A 26 -21.69 -4.73 14.57
C MET A 26 -21.38 -6.20 14.25
N GLY A 27 -20.21 -6.73 14.67
CA GLY A 27 -19.78 -8.09 14.32
C GLY A 27 -19.53 -8.28 12.81
N LEU A 28 -19.05 -7.23 12.14
CA LEU A 28 -18.80 -7.20 10.70
C LEU A 28 -17.31 -7.32 10.35
N GLU A 29 -16.48 -7.82 11.26
CA GLU A 29 -15.02 -7.84 11.12
C GLU A 29 -14.54 -8.49 9.82
N PRO A 30 -15.04 -9.68 9.40
CA PRO A 30 -14.58 -10.30 8.17
C PRO A 30 -14.93 -9.49 6.91
N ALA A 31 -16.07 -8.80 6.92
CA ALA A 31 -16.52 -7.97 5.81
C ALA A 31 -15.76 -6.64 5.76
N ALA A 32 -15.47 -6.06 6.93
CA ALA A 32 -14.67 -4.84 7.04
C ALA A 32 -13.24 -5.07 6.56
N ASP A 33 -12.64 -6.19 6.93
CA ASP A 33 -11.31 -6.57 6.48
C ASP A 33 -11.23 -6.73 4.95
N ALA A 34 -12.13 -7.51 4.35
CA ALA A 34 -12.18 -7.68 2.89
C ALA A 34 -12.41 -6.34 2.15
N PHE A 35 -13.18 -5.43 2.76
CA PHE A 35 -13.40 -4.11 2.21
C PHE A 35 -12.14 -3.22 2.31
N ILE A 36 -11.39 -3.29 3.42
CA ILE A 36 -10.11 -2.60 3.59
C ILE A 36 -9.09 -3.10 2.56
N ASP A 37 -9.04 -4.40 2.28
CA ASP A 37 -8.16 -4.96 1.26
C ASP A 37 -8.51 -4.41 -0.13
N PHE A 38 -9.80 -4.39 -0.47
CA PHE A 38 -10.28 -3.81 -1.71
C PHE A 38 -9.91 -2.33 -1.82
N LEU A 39 -10.13 -1.53 -0.76
CA LEU A 39 -9.76 -0.12 -0.74
C LEU A 39 -8.26 0.09 -0.88
N THR A 40 -7.44 -0.73 -0.22
CA THR A 40 -5.99 -0.68 -0.30
C THR A 40 -5.52 -0.97 -1.73
N PHE A 41 -6.05 -2.03 -2.35
CA PHE A 41 -5.76 -2.37 -3.73
C PHE A 41 -6.20 -1.26 -4.69
N ALA A 42 -7.42 -0.75 -4.53
CA ALA A 42 -7.97 0.32 -5.36
C ALA A 42 -7.15 1.62 -5.23
N ALA A 43 -6.72 1.98 -4.02
CA ALA A 43 -5.90 3.16 -3.77
C ALA A 43 -4.51 3.02 -4.42
N VAL A 44 -3.86 1.86 -4.30
CA VAL A 44 -2.57 1.62 -4.96
C VAL A 44 -2.73 1.59 -6.48
N ALA A 45 -3.73 0.89 -7.01
CA ALA A 45 -3.99 0.85 -8.45
C ALA A 45 -4.27 2.25 -9.01
N GLY A 46 -5.09 3.05 -8.31
CA GLY A 46 -5.33 4.45 -8.66
C GLY A 46 -4.04 5.27 -8.65
N GLY A 47 -3.21 5.13 -7.61
CA GLY A 47 -1.90 5.77 -7.52
C GLY A 47 -0.96 5.39 -8.67
N LEU A 48 -0.92 4.10 -9.05
CA LEU A 48 -0.13 3.61 -10.17
C LEU A 48 -0.59 4.19 -11.52
N VAL A 49 -1.90 4.32 -11.73
CA VAL A 49 -2.45 4.99 -12.93
C VAL A 49 -1.98 6.45 -12.97
N PHE A 50 -2.09 7.20 -11.87
CA PHE A 50 -1.62 8.59 -11.84
C PHE A 50 -0.11 8.71 -12.05
N ILE A 51 0.68 7.78 -11.51
CA ILE A 51 2.12 7.71 -11.74
C ILE A 51 2.42 7.47 -13.23
N TYR A 52 1.69 6.55 -13.85
CA TYR A 52 1.83 6.21 -15.28
C TYR A 52 1.50 7.40 -16.19
N GLU A 53 0.45 8.16 -15.89
CA GLU A 53 0.11 9.36 -16.65
C GLU A 53 1.13 10.49 -16.39
N ALA A 54 1.49 10.72 -15.13
CA ALA A 54 2.37 11.83 -14.74
C ALA A 54 3.81 11.65 -15.24
N ARG A 55 4.33 10.42 -15.35
CA ARG A 55 5.69 10.18 -15.87
C ARG A 55 5.83 10.64 -17.32
N ASP A 56 4.79 10.49 -18.13
CA ASP A 56 4.82 10.84 -19.56
C ASP A 56 4.82 12.37 -19.74
N GLU A 57 4.20 13.09 -18.81
CA GLU A 57 4.19 14.56 -18.80
C GLU A 57 5.47 15.19 -18.23
N LEU A 58 6.03 14.62 -17.16
CA LEU A 58 7.12 15.25 -16.40
C LEU A 58 8.50 14.97 -16.99
N GLY A 59 8.71 13.80 -17.60
CA GLY A 59 9.98 13.40 -18.21
C GLY A 59 11.19 13.39 -17.26
N GLY A 60 12.37 13.09 -17.82
CA GLY A 60 13.66 13.21 -17.14
C GLY A 60 13.80 12.42 -15.83
N GLU A 61 14.48 13.03 -14.85
CA GLU A 61 14.72 12.42 -13.54
C GLU A 61 13.44 12.31 -12.70
N THR A 62 12.49 13.23 -12.88
CA THR A 62 11.19 13.21 -12.19
C THR A 62 10.37 11.98 -12.62
N ALA A 63 10.29 11.70 -13.92
CA ALA A 63 9.66 10.49 -14.44
C ALA A 63 10.31 9.22 -13.90
N ARG A 64 11.66 9.16 -13.88
CA ARG A 64 12.39 8.02 -13.31
C ARG A 64 12.05 7.79 -11.83
N ASN A 65 11.98 8.86 -11.03
CA ASN A 65 11.66 8.75 -9.61
C ASN A 65 10.20 8.34 -9.37
N LEU A 66 9.28 8.78 -10.23
CA LEU A 66 7.89 8.31 -10.25
C LEU A 66 7.79 6.82 -10.58
N GLU A 67 8.59 6.31 -11.53
CA GLU A 67 8.64 4.88 -11.85
C GLU A 67 9.17 4.05 -10.66
N ILE A 68 10.22 4.52 -9.98
CA ILE A 68 10.73 3.88 -8.77
C ILE A 68 9.66 3.84 -7.68
N LEU A 69 8.94 4.95 -7.46
CA LEU A 69 7.80 5.01 -6.54
C LEU A 69 6.73 3.98 -6.91
N GLY A 70 6.38 3.89 -8.19
CA GLY A 70 5.42 2.92 -8.72
C GLY A 70 5.86 1.47 -8.49
N ILE A 71 7.13 1.15 -8.72
CA ILE A 71 7.69 -0.18 -8.43
C ILE A 71 7.54 -0.52 -6.94
N GLY A 72 7.87 0.43 -6.05
CA GLY A 72 7.75 0.22 -4.61
C GLY A 72 6.30 -0.06 -4.18
N LEU A 73 5.34 0.71 -4.71
CA LEU A 73 3.91 0.50 -4.48
C LEU A 73 3.39 -0.84 -5.03
N LEU A 74 3.88 -1.24 -6.21
CA LEU A 74 3.52 -2.51 -6.83
C LEU A 74 4.05 -3.70 -6.03
N VAL A 75 5.31 -3.66 -5.60
CA VAL A 75 5.89 -4.68 -4.71
C VAL A 75 5.10 -4.78 -3.41
N PHE A 76 4.75 -3.63 -2.82
CA PHE A 76 3.94 -3.57 -1.60
C PHE A 76 2.58 -4.25 -1.79
N VAL A 77 1.78 -3.88 -2.81
CA VAL A 77 0.43 -4.44 -2.96
C VAL A 77 0.44 -5.93 -3.31
N LEU A 78 1.41 -6.37 -4.13
CA LEU A 78 1.58 -7.78 -4.48
C LEU A 78 2.00 -8.64 -3.28
N ALA A 79 2.72 -8.06 -2.32
CA ALA A 79 3.10 -8.73 -1.08
C ALA A 79 2.01 -8.65 0.00
N TYR A 80 1.25 -7.57 0.04
CA TYR A 80 0.21 -7.33 1.03
C TYR A 80 -0.94 -8.34 0.92
N TRP A 81 -1.47 -8.55 -0.29
CA TRP A 81 -2.64 -9.39 -0.49
C TRP A 81 -2.45 -10.86 -0.05
N PRO A 82 -1.36 -11.56 -0.44
CA PRO A 82 -1.11 -12.91 0.04
C PRO A 82 -0.81 -12.93 1.55
N SER A 83 -0.09 -11.93 2.07
CA SER A 83 0.23 -11.86 3.51
C SER A 83 -1.01 -11.78 4.38
N TYR A 84 -1.99 -10.96 3.99
CA TYR A 84 -3.24 -10.83 4.71
C TYR A 84 -4.01 -12.15 4.68
N THR A 85 -4.26 -12.68 3.47
CA THR A 85 -4.98 -13.96 3.27
C THR A 85 -4.36 -15.12 4.06
N TRP A 86 -3.03 -15.18 4.16
CA TRP A 86 -2.35 -16.23 4.93
C TRP A 86 -2.51 -16.08 6.44
N SER A 87 -2.47 -14.85 6.93
CA SER A 87 -2.50 -14.54 8.36
C SER A 87 -3.90 -14.59 8.97
N THR A 88 -4.95 -14.30 8.20
CA THR A 88 -6.34 -14.27 8.70
C THR A 88 -7.14 -15.52 8.37
N VAL A 89 -6.95 -16.12 7.20
CA VAL A 89 -7.79 -17.25 6.73
C VAL A 89 -7.16 -18.61 7.02
N GLY A 90 -5.87 -18.67 7.37
CA GLY A 90 -5.15 -19.93 7.58
C GLY A 90 -5.04 -20.70 6.27
N SER A 91 -4.27 -20.18 5.33
CA SER A 91 -4.12 -20.76 3.99
C SER A 91 -3.08 -21.89 3.94
N PRO A 92 -3.25 -22.88 3.03
CA PRO A 92 -2.53 -24.15 3.07
C PRO A 92 -1.03 -24.02 2.76
N GLU A 93 -0.26 -25.04 3.11
CA GLU A 93 1.13 -25.19 2.68
C GLU A 93 1.22 -25.21 1.15
N TRP A 94 1.45 -24.05 0.53
CA TRP A 94 1.71 -23.97 -0.89
C TRP A 94 3.14 -24.45 -1.15
N LEU A 95 3.30 -25.30 -2.15
CA LEU A 95 4.61 -25.82 -2.56
C LEU A 95 5.37 -26.55 -1.44
N GLY A 96 4.65 -27.09 -0.43
CA GLY A 96 5.24 -27.77 0.73
C GLY A 96 6.00 -26.85 1.69
N MET A 97 5.77 -25.53 1.60
CA MET A 97 6.40 -24.55 2.49
C MET A 97 5.49 -24.21 3.68
N THR A 98 6.11 -23.97 4.83
CA THR A 98 5.39 -23.67 6.07
C THR A 98 4.77 -22.27 6.04
N THR A 99 3.74 -22.04 6.87
CA THR A 99 3.15 -20.70 7.06
C THR A 99 4.19 -19.67 7.47
N GLY A 100 5.18 -20.05 8.30
CA GLY A 100 6.25 -19.15 8.73
C GLY A 100 7.14 -18.66 7.57
N PHE A 101 7.42 -19.53 6.60
CA PHE A 101 8.15 -19.14 5.39
C PHE A 101 7.41 -18.06 4.61
N TRP A 102 6.11 -18.27 4.35
CA TRP A 102 5.29 -17.33 3.59
C TRP A 102 5.13 -15.99 4.31
N SER A 103 4.86 -16.00 5.62
CA SER A 103 4.80 -14.79 6.43
C SER A 103 6.11 -14.00 6.38
N MET A 104 7.26 -14.67 6.44
CA MET A 104 8.56 -14.02 6.33
C MET A 104 8.79 -13.46 4.92
N LEU A 105 8.50 -14.23 3.87
CA LEU A 105 8.67 -13.82 2.48
C LEU A 105 7.85 -12.56 2.17
N PHE A 106 6.54 -12.58 2.49
CA PHE A 106 5.67 -11.43 2.22
C PHE A 106 5.97 -10.25 3.15
N GLY A 107 6.35 -10.50 4.40
CA GLY A 107 6.82 -9.47 5.31
C GLY A 107 8.06 -8.74 4.77
N LEU A 108 9.05 -9.49 4.28
CA LEU A 108 10.24 -8.93 3.65
C LEU A 108 9.91 -8.19 2.35
N ALA A 109 9.03 -8.74 1.52
CA ALA A 109 8.61 -8.07 0.29
C ALA A 109 7.87 -6.75 0.57
N ASN A 110 6.99 -6.71 1.57
CA ASN A 110 6.36 -5.47 2.04
C ASN A 110 7.40 -4.46 2.53
N PHE A 111 8.39 -4.90 3.31
CA PHE A 111 9.48 -4.04 3.77
C PHE A 111 10.31 -3.49 2.61
N VAL A 112 10.65 -4.32 1.63
CA VAL A 112 11.37 -3.91 0.42
C VAL A 112 10.55 -2.88 -0.38
N GLY A 113 9.25 -3.11 -0.56
CA GLY A 113 8.35 -2.15 -1.21
C GLY A 113 8.38 -0.78 -0.52
N LEU A 114 8.24 -0.76 0.81
CA LEU A 114 8.32 0.47 1.61
C LEU A 114 9.70 1.15 1.54
N ALA A 115 10.79 0.37 1.51
CA ALA A 115 12.13 0.90 1.37
C ALA A 115 12.32 1.59 0.00
N ILE A 116 11.78 1.00 -1.08
CA ILE A 116 11.80 1.60 -2.42
C ILE A 116 10.98 2.89 -2.45
N VAL A 117 9.77 2.89 -1.88
CA VAL A 117 8.92 4.10 -1.76
C VAL A 117 9.67 5.20 -1.00
N THR A 118 10.30 4.87 0.13
CA THR A 118 11.08 5.81 0.94
C THR A 118 12.25 6.38 0.15
N TYR A 119 12.97 5.53 -0.60
CA TYR A 119 14.07 5.96 -1.47
C TYR A 119 13.60 6.90 -2.59
N ALA A 120 12.44 6.61 -3.22
CA ALA A 120 11.86 7.51 -4.22
C ALA A 120 11.53 8.89 -3.63
N PHE A 121 10.99 8.96 -2.41
CA PHE A 121 10.78 10.24 -1.74
C PHE A 121 12.08 10.98 -1.41
N TYR A 122 13.13 10.25 -1.04
CA TYR A 122 14.46 10.83 -0.83
C TYR A 122 15.00 11.48 -2.11
N THR A 123 14.88 10.82 -3.28
CA THR A 123 15.34 11.41 -4.55
C THR A 123 14.52 12.63 -4.95
N PHE A 124 13.22 12.67 -4.65
CA PHE A 124 12.40 13.89 -4.80
C PHE A 124 12.88 15.03 -3.89
N TRP A 125 13.25 14.73 -2.65
CA TRP A 125 13.78 15.73 -1.72
C TRP A 125 15.12 16.29 -2.18
N GLU A 126 16.00 15.44 -2.71
CA GLU A 126 17.30 15.84 -3.25
C GLU A 126 17.14 16.77 -4.47
N MET A 127 16.24 16.45 -5.40
CA MET A 127 15.95 17.32 -6.56
C MET A 127 15.34 18.68 -6.19
N ALA A 128 14.75 18.81 -5.01
CA ALA A 128 14.12 20.04 -4.56
C ALA A 128 15.11 21.02 -3.90
N GLN A 129 16.37 20.63 -3.71
CA GLN A 129 17.46 21.46 -3.18
C GLN A 129 18.23 22.13 -4.31
#